data_AF-A0A1V1P920-F1
#
_entry.id   AF-A0A1V1P920-F1
#
_cell.length_a   1.000
_cell.length_b   1.000
_cell.length_c   1.000
_cell.angle_alpha   90.00
_cell.angle_beta   90.00
_cell.angle_gamma   90.00
#
_symmetry.space_group_name_H-M   'P 1'
#
loop_
_entity.id
_entity.type
_entity.pdbx_description
1 polymer ?
#
loop_
_entity_poly.entity_id
_entity_poly.type
_entity_poly.pdbx_seq_one_letter_code
_entity_poly.pdbx_strand_id
1 'polypeptide(L)'
;MLTLLGYQSVTINGELYSLPLEKTFSQGDFLNLQAIPQNLFKGWCGDILSGQNPIEIDIQSDMTIGVLFEDAYEWAFPIDIETVDLPETYTDRITIGVSILSETQPSQLEEEYGCSLTVFSPDWKKYSRFIQAYQSEKNLYQWTIGVNPHGNIGSPVEVRTSRLYWNPSQFSDTGTYRMYQKLDDTLELVISDMRTETSYEVSGKESVKEYIIRWSIPFIFHLTTQPGWNLISLPIKPLDSTASTVFPETLLYAFENGTYVRPEILEPGKGYWIKATTDGYDLTGELLGSFTTTLDTGWHLIGGLDQSVEESFDSDCFNVAFGYQDGSYVVVSEFLAGK
;
A
#
# COMPACT_ATOMS: atom_id res chain seq x y z
N MET A 1 18.13 -9.85 -28.59
CA MET A 1 16.90 -10.39 -27.97
C MET A 1 16.03 -9.22 -27.57
N LEU A 2 14.74 -9.24 -27.90
CA LEU A 2 13.79 -8.22 -27.46
C LEU A 2 12.89 -8.82 -26.38
N THR A 3 12.90 -8.19 -25.20
CA THR A 3 12.00 -8.49 -24.10
C THR A 3 10.99 -7.35 -23.98
N LEU A 4 9.71 -7.65 -24.17
CA LEU A 4 8.61 -6.72 -23.98
C LEU A 4 7.84 -7.10 -22.72
N LEU A 5 7.72 -6.17 -21.79
CA LEU A 5 6.94 -6.35 -20.56
C LEU A 5 5.63 -5.58 -20.68
N GLY A 6 4.53 -6.13 -20.17
CA GLY A 6 3.20 -5.49 -20.15
C GLY A 6 2.12 -6.50 -19.79
N TYR A 7 0.88 -6.03 -19.57
CA TYR A 7 -0.27 -6.92 -19.33
C TYR A 7 -1.27 -7.04 -20.45
N GLN A 8 -1.18 -6.13 -21.41
CA GLN A 8 -2.05 -6.15 -22.56
C GLN A 8 -1.31 -6.80 -23.72
N SER A 9 -1.58 -6.33 -24.92
CA SER A 9 -1.00 -6.87 -26.14
C SER A 9 -0.17 -5.83 -26.86
N VAL A 10 0.70 -6.32 -27.74
CA VAL A 10 1.48 -5.51 -28.66
C VAL A 10 1.37 -6.12 -30.04
N THR A 11 1.35 -5.32 -31.08
CA THR A 11 1.64 -5.83 -32.42
C THR A 11 3.08 -5.53 -32.80
N ILE A 12 3.76 -6.52 -33.38
CA ILE A 12 5.08 -6.37 -33.96
C ILE A 12 4.93 -6.56 -35.46
N ASN A 13 5.20 -5.51 -36.25
CA ASN A 13 5.02 -5.53 -37.71
C ASN A 13 3.60 -5.98 -38.14
N GLY A 14 2.59 -5.60 -37.37
CA GLY A 14 1.18 -5.90 -37.61
C GLY A 14 0.68 -7.26 -37.08
N GLU A 15 1.55 -8.10 -36.53
CA GLU A 15 1.17 -9.38 -35.90
C GLU A 15 0.99 -9.20 -34.38
N LEU A 16 -0.13 -9.70 -33.84
CA LEU A 16 -0.52 -9.51 -32.43
C LEU A 16 0.13 -10.53 -31.50
N TYR A 17 0.63 -10.04 -30.36
CA TYR A 17 1.22 -10.83 -29.29
C TYR A 17 0.69 -10.38 -27.92
N SER A 18 0.49 -11.33 -27.01
CA SER A 18 0.27 -11.03 -25.59
C SER A 18 1.59 -10.74 -24.88
N LEU A 19 1.56 -9.86 -23.89
CA LEU A 19 2.69 -9.56 -23.02
C LEU A 19 2.59 -10.30 -21.68
N PRO A 20 3.72 -10.61 -21.01
CA PRO A 20 5.10 -10.36 -21.44
C PRO A 20 5.52 -11.27 -22.60
N LEU A 21 6.47 -10.81 -23.42
CA LEU A 21 6.97 -11.50 -24.60
C LEU A 21 8.49 -11.42 -24.68
N GLU A 22 9.15 -12.53 -24.93
CA GLU A 22 10.54 -12.57 -25.39
C GLU A 22 10.61 -13.07 -26.82
N LYS A 23 11.29 -12.34 -27.70
CA LYS A 23 11.45 -12.72 -29.09
C LYS A 23 12.82 -12.33 -29.63
N THR A 24 13.42 -13.21 -30.42
CA THR A 24 14.72 -12.99 -31.03
C THR A 24 14.57 -12.30 -32.39
N PHE A 25 15.40 -11.29 -32.61
CA PHE A 25 15.53 -10.52 -33.85
C PHE A 25 17.02 -10.40 -34.19
N SER A 26 17.32 -10.11 -35.45
CA SER A 26 18.68 -9.85 -35.90
C SER A 26 19.08 -8.41 -35.57
N GLN A 27 20.37 -8.18 -35.31
CA GLN A 27 20.88 -6.83 -35.16
C GLN A 27 20.67 -6.05 -36.47
N GLY A 28 20.13 -4.84 -36.37
CA GLY A 28 19.74 -3.98 -37.49
C GLY A 28 18.30 -4.20 -37.98
N ASP A 29 17.54 -5.13 -37.37
CA ASP A 29 16.11 -5.25 -37.68
C ASP A 29 15.35 -3.98 -37.25
N PHE A 30 14.51 -3.49 -38.16
CA PHE A 30 13.59 -2.37 -37.92
C PHE A 30 12.20 -2.94 -37.59
N LEU A 31 11.66 -2.61 -36.42
CA LEU A 31 10.37 -3.13 -35.96
C LEU A 31 9.38 -1.98 -35.76
N ASN A 32 8.15 -2.14 -36.25
CA ASN A 32 7.02 -1.30 -35.88
C ASN A 32 6.29 -1.95 -34.70
N LEU A 33 6.29 -1.27 -33.56
CA LEU A 33 5.59 -1.69 -32.35
C LEU A 33 4.35 -0.84 -32.13
N GLN A 34 3.23 -1.51 -31.81
CA GLN A 34 1.99 -0.83 -31.46
C GLN A 34 1.37 -1.46 -30.22
N ALA A 35 1.16 -0.68 -29.18
CA ALA A 35 0.51 -1.12 -27.96
C ALA A 35 -1.02 -1.20 -28.16
N ILE A 36 -1.63 -2.30 -27.71
CA ILE A 36 -3.06 -2.58 -27.81
C ILE A 36 -3.59 -3.02 -26.43
N PRO A 37 -4.69 -2.43 -25.93
CA PRO A 37 -5.54 -1.44 -26.58
C PRO A 37 -5.01 0.00 -26.46
N GLN A 38 -5.16 0.79 -27.53
CA GLN A 38 -4.57 2.14 -27.60
C GLN A 38 -5.11 3.11 -26.56
N ASN A 39 -6.38 2.99 -26.17
CA ASN A 39 -7.00 3.89 -25.20
C ASN A 39 -6.45 3.73 -23.78
N LEU A 40 -5.82 2.59 -23.48
CA LEU A 40 -5.18 2.35 -22.19
C LEU A 40 -3.68 2.66 -22.24
N PHE A 41 -3.09 2.88 -23.41
CA PHE A 41 -1.65 3.09 -23.53
C PHE A 41 -1.22 4.40 -22.85
N LYS A 42 -0.17 4.32 -22.03
CA LYS A 42 0.42 5.47 -21.31
C LYS A 42 1.83 5.81 -21.80
N GLY A 43 2.60 4.84 -22.30
CA GLY A 43 3.97 5.08 -22.74
C GLY A 43 4.79 3.80 -22.95
N TRP A 44 6.00 3.98 -23.48
CA TRP A 44 7.05 2.98 -23.52
C TRP A 44 8.15 3.40 -22.53
N CYS A 45 8.69 2.45 -21.77
CA CYS A 45 9.79 2.66 -20.82
C CYS A 45 10.88 1.60 -20.92
N GLY A 46 11.96 1.74 -20.14
CA GLY A 46 13.15 0.88 -20.22
C GLY A 46 14.16 1.41 -21.22
N ASP A 47 14.63 0.56 -22.13
CA ASP A 47 15.63 0.95 -23.14
C ASP A 47 15.09 1.97 -24.17
N ILE A 48 13.76 2.19 -24.20
CA ILE A 48 13.10 3.24 -24.98
C ILE A 48 12.18 4.04 -24.07
N LEU A 49 12.20 5.36 -24.21
CA LEU A 49 11.28 6.28 -23.54
C LEU A 49 10.47 7.04 -24.61
N SER A 50 9.17 6.77 -24.69
CA SER A 50 8.30 7.44 -25.68
C SER A 50 6.84 7.43 -25.25
N GLY A 51 6.14 8.55 -25.47
CA GLY A 51 4.67 8.62 -25.35
C GLY A 51 3.92 8.39 -26.66
N GLN A 52 4.64 8.09 -27.75
CA GLN A 52 4.02 7.84 -29.07
C GLN A 52 3.56 6.38 -29.17
N ASN A 53 2.48 6.14 -29.91
CA ASN A 53 2.02 4.78 -30.24
C ASN A 53 1.26 4.84 -31.59
N PRO A 54 1.72 4.15 -32.65
CA PRO A 54 2.84 3.20 -32.69
C PRO A 54 4.22 3.89 -32.62
N ILE A 55 5.27 3.09 -32.43
CA ILE A 55 6.69 3.49 -32.53
C ILE A 55 7.43 2.59 -33.50
N GLU A 56 8.54 3.10 -34.03
CA GLU A 56 9.51 2.30 -34.78
C GLU A 56 10.80 2.22 -33.98
N ILE A 57 11.40 1.03 -33.96
CA ILE A 57 12.60 0.75 -33.17
C ILE A 57 13.64 0.01 -34.00
N ASP A 58 14.90 0.31 -33.72
CA ASP A 58 16.09 -0.34 -34.28
C ASP A 58 16.67 -1.34 -33.27
N ILE A 59 16.72 -2.63 -33.62
CA ILE A 59 17.35 -3.64 -32.75
C ILE A 59 18.87 -3.53 -32.86
N GLN A 60 19.51 -2.85 -31.91
CA GLN A 60 20.97 -2.69 -31.88
C GLN A 60 21.67 -3.69 -30.95
N SER A 61 20.97 -4.14 -29.91
CA SER A 61 21.46 -5.09 -28.92
C SER A 61 20.29 -5.85 -28.32
N ASP A 62 20.53 -6.59 -27.24
CA ASP A 62 19.44 -6.98 -26.36
C ASP A 62 18.75 -5.72 -25.82
N MET A 63 17.41 -5.74 -25.81
CA MET A 63 16.58 -4.62 -25.37
C MET A 63 15.46 -5.13 -24.47
N THR A 64 15.20 -4.43 -23.37
CA THR A 64 14.06 -4.61 -22.48
C THR A 64 13.20 -3.35 -22.51
N ILE A 65 11.97 -3.47 -22.99
CA ILE A 65 11.02 -2.37 -23.11
C ILE A 65 9.75 -2.70 -22.33
N GLY A 66 9.37 -1.81 -21.42
CA GLY A 66 8.06 -1.86 -20.77
C GLY A 66 7.01 -1.14 -21.61
N VAL A 67 5.84 -1.76 -21.76
CA VAL A 67 4.66 -1.18 -22.41
C VAL A 67 3.69 -0.77 -21.31
N LEU A 68 3.64 0.52 -21.03
CA LEU A 68 2.84 1.08 -19.95
C LEU A 68 1.39 1.21 -20.40
N PHE A 69 0.50 0.59 -19.63
CA PHE A 69 -0.94 0.75 -19.75
C PHE A 69 -1.50 1.39 -18.49
N GLU A 70 -2.70 1.95 -18.59
CA GLU A 70 -3.50 2.35 -17.44
C GLU A 70 -3.71 1.14 -16.54
N ASP A 71 -3.12 1.21 -15.35
CA ASP A 71 -3.11 0.14 -14.38
C ASP A 71 -2.96 0.74 -12.97
N ALA A 72 -3.56 0.08 -11.98
CA ALA A 72 -3.49 0.49 -10.59
C ALA A 72 -2.05 0.63 -10.08
N TYR A 73 -1.14 -0.20 -10.59
CA TYR A 73 0.27 -0.30 -10.24
C TYR A 73 1.19 0.51 -11.17
N GLU A 74 0.63 1.34 -12.06
CA GLU A 74 1.42 2.19 -12.96
C GLU A 74 1.23 3.67 -12.60
N TRP A 75 2.05 4.15 -11.67
CA TRP A 75 2.01 5.53 -11.20
C TRP A 75 3.34 5.98 -10.61
N ALA A 76 3.67 7.25 -10.78
CA ALA A 76 4.79 7.88 -10.08
C ALA A 76 4.47 9.35 -9.86
N PHE A 77 4.84 9.88 -8.70
CA PHE A 77 4.63 11.29 -8.40
C PHE A 77 5.81 11.89 -7.65
N PRO A 78 6.13 13.18 -7.91
CA PRO A 78 7.10 13.91 -7.13
C PRO A 78 6.53 14.27 -5.76
N ILE A 79 7.38 14.18 -4.74
CA ILE A 79 7.16 14.82 -3.44
C ILE A 79 8.19 15.93 -3.35
N ASP A 80 7.70 17.13 -3.13
CA ASP A 80 8.50 18.32 -2.96
C ASP A 80 8.60 18.68 -1.48
N ILE A 81 9.72 19.29 -1.10
CA ILE A 81 9.88 19.96 0.19
C ILE A 81 10.30 21.41 -0.05
N GLU A 82 9.83 22.30 0.81
CA GLU A 82 10.30 23.68 0.84
C GLU A 82 10.43 24.22 2.27
N THR A 83 11.38 25.13 2.48
CA THR A 83 11.54 25.81 3.77
C THR A 83 10.43 26.83 4.03
N VAL A 84 9.89 26.85 5.24
CA VAL A 84 8.84 27.80 5.65
C VAL A 84 9.43 29.00 6.40
N ASP A 85 10.42 28.76 7.26
CA ASP A 85 10.90 29.73 8.25
C ASP A 85 12.12 30.55 7.79
N LEU A 86 12.53 30.43 6.52
CA LEU A 86 13.71 31.12 5.97
C LEU A 86 13.34 32.27 5.03
N PRO A 87 14.16 33.34 4.97
CA PRO A 87 13.94 34.45 4.03
C PRO A 87 14.04 34.03 2.56
N GLU A 88 14.89 33.06 2.28
CA GLU A 88 15.04 32.42 0.97
C GLU A 88 14.38 31.04 1.01
N THR A 89 13.68 30.69 -0.05
CA THR A 89 13.02 29.39 -0.19
C THR A 89 14.01 28.39 -0.77
N TYR A 90 14.41 27.41 0.05
CA TYR A 90 15.15 26.24 -0.41
C TYR A 90 14.17 25.11 -0.67
N THR A 91 14.42 24.33 -1.72
CA THR A 91 13.57 23.20 -2.12
C THR A 91 14.38 21.96 -2.42
N ASP A 92 13.79 20.80 -2.23
CA ASP A 92 14.32 19.52 -2.71
C ASP A 92 13.16 18.63 -3.19
N ARG A 93 13.48 17.57 -3.94
CA ARG A 93 12.48 16.70 -4.56
C ARG A 93 12.93 15.25 -4.58
N ILE A 94 11.98 14.36 -4.27
CA ILE A 94 12.09 12.94 -4.61
C ILE A 94 10.96 12.54 -5.55
N THR A 95 11.11 11.44 -6.26
CA THR A 95 10.02 10.75 -6.96
C THR A 95 9.93 9.32 -6.47
N ILE A 96 8.75 8.94 -6.02
CA ILE A 96 8.40 7.55 -5.68
C ILE A 96 7.32 7.07 -6.63
N GLY A 97 7.24 5.76 -6.81
CA GLY A 97 6.29 5.21 -7.75
C GLY A 97 6.40 3.72 -7.90
N VAL A 98 5.44 3.19 -8.61
CA VAL A 98 5.33 1.81 -9.00
C VAL A 98 5.18 1.79 -10.51
N SER A 99 5.94 0.93 -11.18
CA SER A 99 5.87 0.78 -12.63
C SER A 99 6.24 -0.66 -13.00
N ILE A 100 6.04 -1.05 -14.24
CA ILE A 100 6.42 -2.39 -14.71
C ILE A 100 7.93 -2.62 -14.67
N LEU A 101 8.71 -1.54 -14.79
CA LEU A 101 10.16 -1.54 -14.64
C LEU A 101 10.55 -0.68 -13.44
N SER A 102 11.53 -1.14 -12.67
CA SER A 102 12.10 -0.33 -11.61
C SER A 102 12.99 0.77 -12.20
N GLU A 103 12.95 1.96 -11.62
CA GLU A 103 13.83 3.06 -11.99
C GLU A 103 14.47 3.67 -10.74
N THR A 104 15.76 3.97 -10.82
CA THR A 104 16.49 4.61 -9.72
C THR A 104 17.33 5.78 -10.20
N GLN A 105 17.34 6.88 -9.46
CA GLN A 105 18.28 7.99 -9.66
C GLN A 105 18.98 8.29 -8.33
N PRO A 106 20.33 8.20 -8.26
CA PRO A 106 21.06 8.51 -7.03
C PRO A 106 20.76 9.91 -6.50
N SER A 107 20.65 10.03 -5.18
CA SER A 107 20.49 11.34 -4.53
C SER A 107 21.76 12.18 -4.73
N GLN A 108 21.56 13.46 -5.03
CA GLN A 108 22.62 14.46 -5.11
C GLN A 108 22.17 15.63 -4.26
N LEU A 109 22.94 15.94 -3.23
CA LEU A 109 22.63 17.02 -2.29
C LEU A 109 23.59 18.18 -2.52
N GLU A 110 23.07 19.40 -2.50
CA GLU A 110 23.86 20.61 -2.63
C GLU A 110 24.81 20.79 -1.42
N GLU A 111 25.90 21.54 -1.62
CA GLU A 111 26.86 21.83 -0.53
C GLU A 111 26.20 22.63 0.59
N GLU A 112 25.30 23.57 0.25
CA GLU A 112 24.46 24.32 1.17
C GLU A 112 23.00 24.08 0.80
N TYR A 113 22.18 23.74 1.79
CA TYR A 113 20.75 23.47 1.60
C TYR A 113 19.96 23.87 2.84
N GLY A 114 18.76 24.41 2.65
CA GLY A 114 17.85 24.80 3.74
C GLY A 114 16.87 23.69 4.16
N CYS A 115 16.64 22.70 3.31
CA CYS A 115 15.92 21.48 3.61
C CYS A 115 16.37 20.38 2.64
N SER A 116 16.19 19.11 3.01
CA SER A 116 16.48 18.01 2.09
C SER A 116 15.52 16.85 2.22
N LEU A 117 15.37 16.14 1.11
CA LEU A 117 14.49 15.01 0.93
C LEU A 117 15.25 13.88 0.23
N THR A 118 15.11 12.66 0.73
CA THR A 118 15.78 11.50 0.15
C THR A 118 14.89 10.28 0.29
N VAL A 119 14.88 9.39 -0.70
CA VAL A 119 14.27 8.06 -0.56
C VAL A 119 15.34 7.00 -0.42
N PHE A 120 15.12 6.06 0.51
CA PHE A 120 16.03 4.97 0.81
C PHE A 120 15.53 3.65 0.24
N SER A 121 16.44 2.88 -0.34
CA SER A 121 16.21 1.45 -0.62
C SER A 121 16.35 0.60 0.65
N PRO A 122 15.94 -0.69 0.61
CA PRO A 122 16.11 -1.61 1.74
C PRO A 122 17.56 -1.80 2.20
N ASP A 123 18.55 -1.59 1.33
CA ASP A 123 19.98 -1.59 1.63
C ASP A 123 20.55 -0.20 1.97
N TRP A 124 19.67 0.76 2.30
CA TRP A 124 20.00 2.14 2.72
C TRP A 124 20.76 2.98 1.69
N LYS A 125 20.69 2.63 0.40
CA LYS A 125 21.17 3.54 -0.66
C LYS A 125 20.19 4.70 -0.81
N LYS A 126 20.75 5.87 -1.11
CA LYS A 126 20.04 7.15 -1.20
C LYS A 126 19.71 7.47 -2.65
N TYR A 127 18.45 7.76 -2.91
CA TYR A 127 17.95 8.10 -4.24
C TYR A 127 17.11 9.39 -4.21
N SER A 128 17.10 10.12 -5.31
CA SER A 128 16.12 11.16 -5.63
C SER A 128 14.95 10.60 -6.46
N ARG A 129 15.10 9.41 -7.06
CA ARG A 129 14.02 8.67 -7.71
C ARG A 129 14.12 7.20 -7.31
N PHE A 130 13.03 6.63 -6.79
CA PHE A 130 12.96 5.21 -6.49
C PHE A 130 11.59 4.64 -6.87
N ILE A 131 11.50 4.17 -8.11
CA ILE A 131 10.33 3.48 -8.66
C ILE A 131 10.55 1.98 -8.50
N GLN A 132 9.60 1.31 -7.85
CA GLN A 132 9.63 -0.14 -7.65
C GLN A 132 8.92 -0.84 -8.81
N ALA A 133 9.54 -1.90 -9.34
CA ALA A 133 8.85 -2.81 -10.25
C ALA A 133 7.71 -3.50 -9.50
N TYR A 134 6.49 -3.52 -10.05
CA TYR A 134 5.41 -4.24 -9.39
C TYR A 134 5.38 -5.74 -9.68
N GLN A 135 4.64 -6.44 -8.82
CA GLN A 135 4.54 -7.90 -8.78
C GLN A 135 3.06 -8.23 -8.57
N SER A 136 2.51 -9.14 -9.37
CA SER A 136 1.06 -9.39 -9.46
C SER A 136 0.38 -9.80 -8.14
N GLU A 137 1.14 -10.32 -7.17
CA GLU A 137 0.62 -10.77 -5.87
C GLU A 137 0.87 -9.77 -4.74
N LYS A 138 1.60 -8.67 -5.01
CA LYS A 138 1.99 -7.70 -3.99
C LYS A 138 0.98 -6.56 -3.96
N ASN A 139 0.23 -6.45 -2.86
CA ASN A 139 -0.78 -5.40 -2.67
C ASN A 139 -0.32 -4.23 -1.80
N LEU A 140 0.94 -4.23 -1.37
CA LEU A 140 1.52 -3.19 -0.52
C LEU A 140 2.93 -2.82 -1.02
N TYR A 141 3.12 -1.54 -1.32
CA TYR A 141 4.40 -0.93 -1.61
C TYR A 141 4.72 0.11 -0.55
N GLN A 142 5.99 0.21 -0.18
CA GLN A 142 6.44 1.15 0.83
C GLN A 142 7.78 1.78 0.44
N TRP A 143 7.93 3.05 0.79
CA TRP A 143 9.16 3.82 0.63
C TRP A 143 9.51 4.47 1.97
N THR A 144 10.75 4.30 2.40
CA THR A 144 11.30 5.06 3.51
C THR A 144 11.90 6.34 2.96
N ILE A 145 11.45 7.48 3.45
CA ILE A 145 11.96 8.80 3.08
C ILE A 145 12.63 9.47 4.28
N GLY A 146 13.72 10.17 4.03
CA GLY A 146 14.43 10.99 5.01
C GLY A 146 14.15 12.45 4.73
N VAL A 147 13.78 13.17 5.78
CA VAL A 147 13.47 14.61 5.73
C VAL A 147 14.40 15.34 6.69
N ASN A 148 15.25 16.22 6.19
CA ASN A 148 15.93 17.20 7.03
C ASN A 148 15.22 18.56 6.86
N PRO A 149 14.40 19.00 7.84
CA PRO A 149 13.64 20.24 7.71
C PRO A 149 14.47 21.52 7.96
N HIS A 150 15.70 21.36 8.44
CA HIS A 150 16.56 22.46 8.83
C HIS A 150 17.64 22.77 7.79
N GLY A 151 18.12 21.73 7.12
CA GLY A 151 19.28 21.80 6.25
C GLY A 151 20.58 22.01 7.03
N ASN A 152 21.62 22.49 6.37
CA ASN A 152 22.94 22.78 6.98
C ASN A 152 23.26 24.28 7.09
N ILE A 153 22.31 25.15 6.72
CA ILE A 153 22.48 26.61 6.78
C ILE A 153 22.19 27.11 8.20
N GLY A 154 23.03 27.95 8.79
CA GLY A 154 22.81 28.55 10.11
C GLY A 154 23.05 27.61 11.30
N SER A 155 22.45 27.91 12.46
CA SER A 155 22.76 27.22 13.71
C SER A 155 22.08 25.85 13.80
N PRO A 156 22.81 24.73 13.99
CA PRO A 156 22.23 23.37 13.95
C PRO A 156 21.30 23.06 15.13
N VAL A 157 21.27 23.91 16.16
CA VAL A 157 20.39 23.74 17.33
C VAL A 157 19.06 24.48 17.21
N GLU A 158 18.91 25.34 16.20
CA GLU A 158 17.65 26.02 15.92
C GLU A 158 16.64 25.02 15.36
N VAL A 159 15.39 25.17 15.77
CA VAL A 159 14.30 24.40 15.18
C VAL A 159 13.79 25.18 13.97
N ARG A 160 13.67 24.49 12.83
CA ARG A 160 13.08 25.03 11.61
C ARG A 160 12.01 24.10 11.09
N THR A 161 11.08 24.69 10.35
CA THR A 161 9.98 24.02 9.69
C THR A 161 10.17 24.05 8.19
N SER A 162 9.97 22.89 7.58
CA SER A 162 9.82 22.72 6.15
C SER A 162 8.52 22.02 5.85
N ARG A 163 7.93 22.29 4.69
CA ARG A 163 6.66 21.73 4.25
C ARG A 163 6.90 20.71 3.13
N LEU A 164 6.50 19.48 3.36
CA LEU A 164 6.31 18.48 2.31
C LEU A 164 5.01 18.78 1.57
N TYR A 165 4.97 18.58 0.25
CA TYR A 165 3.74 18.67 -0.54
C TYR A 165 3.80 17.83 -1.82
N TRP A 166 2.62 17.49 -2.34
CA TRP A 166 2.45 16.66 -3.54
C TRP A 166 1.13 16.99 -4.26
N ASN A 167 0.97 16.48 -5.48
CA ASN A 167 -0.23 16.68 -6.29
C ASN A 167 -1.01 15.36 -6.47
N PRO A 168 -2.18 15.19 -5.82
CA PRO A 168 -2.98 13.96 -5.92
C PRO A 168 -3.48 13.61 -7.32
N SER A 169 -3.53 14.54 -8.27
CA SER A 169 -3.94 14.24 -9.65
C SER A 169 -2.95 13.32 -10.39
N GLN A 170 -1.77 13.08 -9.82
CA GLN A 170 -0.75 12.17 -10.35
C GLN A 170 -0.80 10.79 -9.69
N PHE A 171 -1.68 10.59 -8.72
CA PHE A 171 -1.86 9.29 -8.10
C PHE A 171 -2.61 8.33 -9.02
N SER A 172 -2.42 7.04 -8.77
CA SER A 172 -3.31 6.00 -9.32
C SER A 172 -4.77 6.35 -8.99
N ASP A 173 -5.71 6.01 -9.86
CA ASP A 173 -7.14 6.15 -9.56
C ASP A 173 -7.62 5.16 -8.48
N THR A 174 -6.77 4.19 -8.14
CA THR A 174 -7.03 3.12 -7.18
C THR A 174 -5.97 3.05 -6.07
N GLY A 175 -6.31 2.32 -5.01
CA GLY A 175 -5.47 2.16 -3.83
C GLY A 175 -5.47 3.35 -2.88
N THR A 176 -4.77 3.19 -1.77
CA THR A 176 -4.72 4.14 -0.65
C THR A 176 -3.28 4.56 -0.40
N TYR A 177 -3.07 5.84 -0.04
CA TYR A 177 -1.74 6.42 0.14
C TYR A 177 -1.68 6.98 1.55
N ARG A 178 -0.85 6.36 2.39
CA ARG A 178 -0.70 6.72 3.82
C ARG A 178 0.72 7.11 4.12
N MET A 179 0.88 8.07 5.02
CA MET A 179 2.20 8.47 5.52
C MET A 179 2.29 8.21 7.02
N TYR A 180 3.38 7.58 7.41
CA TYR A 180 3.73 7.28 8.80
C TYR A 180 5.02 7.98 9.16
N GLN A 181 5.12 8.52 10.36
CA GLN A 181 6.39 8.92 10.94
C GLN A 181 6.99 7.73 11.68
N LYS A 182 8.28 7.49 11.48
CA LYS A 182 9.02 6.50 12.25
C LYS A 182 9.63 7.17 13.48
N LEU A 183 9.25 6.68 14.65
CA LEU A 183 9.71 7.14 15.95
C LEU A 183 10.28 5.95 16.70
N ASP A 184 11.61 5.92 16.83
CA ASP A 184 12.36 4.78 17.39
C ASP A 184 11.92 3.45 16.72
N ASP A 185 11.24 2.57 17.47
CA ASP A 185 10.74 1.27 17.01
C ASP A 185 9.24 1.28 16.64
N THR A 186 8.61 2.45 16.61
CA THR A 186 7.16 2.63 16.34
C THR A 186 6.90 3.38 15.03
N LEU A 187 5.73 3.11 14.44
CA LEU A 187 5.21 3.83 13.27
C LEU A 187 3.92 4.54 13.66
N GLU A 188 3.94 5.87 13.67
CA GLU A 188 2.78 6.71 13.93
C GLU A 188 2.15 7.14 12.62
N LEU A 189 0.85 6.93 12.43
CA LEU A 189 0.13 7.42 11.25
C LEU A 189 0.00 8.94 11.33
N VAL A 190 0.62 9.66 10.40
CA VAL A 190 0.57 11.13 10.34
C VAL A 190 -0.35 11.65 9.25
N ILE A 191 -0.56 10.87 8.18
CA ILE A 191 -1.57 11.15 7.13
C ILE A 191 -2.30 9.86 6.77
N SER A 192 -3.61 9.85 7.04
CA SER A 192 -4.50 8.71 6.75
C SER A 192 -4.89 8.59 5.28
N ASP A 193 -4.90 9.70 4.54
CA ASP A 193 -5.07 9.73 3.08
C ASP A 193 -4.38 10.96 2.45
N MET A 194 -3.30 10.69 1.71
CA MET A 194 -2.54 11.71 0.99
C MET A 194 -3.32 12.35 -0.17
N ARG A 195 -4.52 11.87 -0.52
CA ARG A 195 -5.42 12.55 -1.50
C ARG A 195 -6.07 13.77 -0.91
N THR A 196 -6.51 13.65 0.33
CA THR A 196 -7.28 14.68 1.02
C THR A 196 -6.37 15.66 1.74
N GLU A 197 -5.26 15.16 2.29
CA GLU A 197 -4.21 15.98 2.89
C GLU A 197 -3.01 15.98 1.95
N THR A 198 -2.66 17.15 1.41
CA THR A 198 -1.72 17.28 0.28
C THR A 198 -0.38 17.90 0.67
N SER A 199 -0.20 18.17 1.97
CA SER A 199 1.02 18.74 2.52
C SER A 199 1.20 18.33 3.98
N TYR A 200 2.44 18.34 4.47
CA TYR A 200 2.76 18.04 5.86
C TYR A 200 3.92 18.90 6.33
N GLU A 201 3.78 19.57 7.47
CA GLU A 201 4.86 20.36 8.06
C GLU A 201 5.75 19.49 8.95
N VAL A 202 7.06 19.60 8.72
CA VAL A 202 8.09 18.88 9.47
C VAL A 202 8.95 19.92 10.17
N SER A 203 8.94 19.91 11.50
CA SER A 203 9.80 20.79 12.30
C SER A 203 10.89 20.01 13.03
N GLY A 204 12.12 20.51 13.01
CA GLY A 204 13.26 19.86 13.65
C GLY A 204 14.54 20.69 13.63
N LYS A 205 15.53 20.20 14.37
CA LYS A 205 16.92 20.65 14.28
C LYS A 205 17.61 20.01 13.07
N GLU A 206 18.90 20.28 12.89
CA GLU A 206 19.73 19.62 11.87
C GLU A 206 19.83 18.11 12.13
N SER A 207 18.88 17.37 11.57
CA SER A 207 18.69 15.94 11.77
C SER A 207 17.73 15.39 10.73
N VAL A 208 17.95 14.15 10.29
CA VAL A 208 17.03 13.45 9.39
C VAL A 208 15.92 12.81 10.22
N LYS A 209 14.67 13.11 9.86
CA LYS A 209 13.47 12.42 10.32
C LYS A 209 13.04 11.40 9.27
N GLU A 210 12.65 10.23 9.70
CA GLU A 210 12.24 9.14 8.81
C GLU A 210 10.72 9.05 8.72
N TYR A 211 10.22 8.95 7.50
CA TYR A 211 8.80 8.70 7.21
C TYR A 211 8.68 7.48 6.30
N ILE A 212 7.55 6.78 6.40
CA ILE A 212 7.18 5.70 5.51
C ILE A 212 5.93 6.11 4.75
N ILE A 213 6.04 6.14 3.42
CA ILE A 213 4.87 6.25 2.55
C ILE A 213 4.48 4.85 2.12
N ARG A 214 3.21 4.51 2.33
CA ARG A 214 2.62 3.23 1.90
C ARG A 214 1.58 3.48 0.83
N TRP A 215 1.68 2.73 -0.24
CA TRP A 215 0.60 2.55 -1.19
C TRP A 215 0.11 1.12 -1.14
N SER A 216 -1.20 0.93 -1.00
CA SER A 216 -1.80 -0.40 -1.03
C SER A 216 -3.16 -0.41 -1.70
N ILE A 217 -3.47 -1.52 -2.37
CA ILE A 217 -4.84 -1.81 -2.80
C ILE A 217 -5.52 -2.52 -1.63
N PRO A 218 -6.50 -1.89 -0.96
CA PRO A 218 -7.13 -2.52 0.18
C PRO A 218 -8.02 -3.68 -0.28
N PHE A 219 -8.06 -4.72 0.53
CA PHE A 219 -9.03 -5.79 0.39
C PHE A 219 -10.37 -5.35 1.00
N ILE A 220 -11.46 -5.69 0.32
CA ILE A 220 -12.83 -5.48 0.80
C ILE A 220 -13.41 -6.83 1.18
N PHE A 221 -13.67 -7.02 2.47
CA PHE A 221 -14.39 -8.19 2.99
C PHE A 221 -15.85 -7.82 3.22
N HIS A 222 -16.76 -8.53 2.57
CA HIS A 222 -18.19 -8.35 2.79
C HIS A 222 -18.64 -9.21 3.98
N LEU A 223 -18.79 -8.57 5.14
CA LEU A 223 -19.28 -9.22 6.36
C LEU A 223 -20.80 -9.32 6.30
N THR A 224 -21.34 -10.53 6.22
CA THR A 224 -22.79 -10.76 6.24
C THR A 224 -23.32 -10.79 7.66
N THR A 225 -24.41 -10.06 7.92
CA THR A 225 -25.13 -10.05 9.19
C THR A 225 -26.63 -10.25 8.99
N GLN A 226 -27.35 -10.50 10.08
CA GLN A 226 -28.82 -10.39 10.10
C GLN A 226 -29.23 -9.26 11.05
N PRO A 227 -30.38 -8.58 10.82
CA PRO A 227 -30.89 -7.62 11.78
C PRO A 227 -31.03 -8.24 13.18
N GLY A 228 -30.38 -7.64 14.18
CA GLY A 228 -30.30 -8.17 15.54
C GLY A 228 -28.88 -8.52 15.96
N TRP A 229 -28.76 -9.41 16.94
CA TRP A 229 -27.46 -9.80 17.50
C TRP A 229 -26.78 -10.86 16.64
N ASN A 230 -25.56 -10.57 16.21
CA ASN A 230 -24.68 -11.48 15.49
C ASN A 230 -23.37 -11.61 16.27
N LEU A 231 -22.81 -12.81 16.25
CA LEU A 231 -21.42 -13.02 16.60
C LEU A 231 -20.60 -12.91 15.32
N ILE A 232 -19.61 -12.02 15.32
CA ILE A 232 -18.77 -11.73 14.16
C ILE A 232 -17.30 -11.74 14.57
N SER A 233 -16.42 -11.75 13.59
CA SER A 233 -14.98 -11.50 13.77
C SER A 233 -14.46 -10.57 12.67
N LEU A 234 -13.24 -10.07 12.83
CA LEU A 234 -12.55 -9.31 11.79
C LEU A 234 -11.54 -10.23 11.07
N PRO A 235 -11.86 -10.74 9.87
CA PRO A 235 -10.98 -11.61 9.09
C PRO A 235 -9.91 -10.83 8.33
N ILE A 236 -9.92 -9.50 8.42
CA ILE A 236 -8.93 -8.59 7.86
C ILE A 236 -8.45 -7.62 8.93
N LYS A 237 -7.32 -6.94 8.67
CA LYS A 237 -6.88 -5.80 9.46
C LYS A 237 -7.47 -4.51 8.88
N PRO A 238 -8.44 -3.86 9.53
CA PRO A 238 -9.02 -2.62 9.01
C PRO A 238 -7.96 -1.53 8.81
N LEU A 239 -8.20 -0.65 7.85
CA LEU A 239 -7.35 0.52 7.65
C LEU A 239 -7.41 1.50 8.84
N ASP A 240 -8.57 1.56 9.49
CA ASP A 240 -8.81 2.22 10.78
C ASP A 240 -9.55 1.23 11.68
N SER A 241 -8.92 0.81 12.77
CA SER A 241 -9.47 -0.14 13.72
C SER A 241 -10.48 0.47 14.70
N THR A 242 -10.75 1.78 14.64
CA THR A 242 -11.71 2.44 15.54
C THR A 242 -13.12 1.87 15.32
N ALA A 243 -13.74 1.36 16.37
CA ALA A 243 -15.02 0.65 16.29
C ALA A 243 -16.13 1.50 15.65
N SER A 244 -16.17 2.80 15.93
CA SER A 244 -17.14 3.73 15.31
C SER A 244 -16.86 4.05 13.85
N THR A 245 -15.61 3.89 13.38
CA THR A 245 -15.28 4.01 11.96
C THR A 245 -15.70 2.75 11.20
N VAL A 246 -15.39 1.57 11.76
CA VAL A 246 -15.69 0.28 11.14
C VAL A 246 -17.19 -0.04 11.15
N PHE A 247 -17.85 0.20 12.29
CA PHE A 247 -19.28 -0.06 12.47
C PHE A 247 -20.00 1.18 13.02
N PRO A 248 -20.30 2.17 12.15
CA PRO A 248 -20.97 3.40 12.57
C PRO A 248 -22.28 3.13 13.28
N GLU A 249 -22.53 3.84 14.38
CA GLU A 249 -23.77 3.83 15.16
C GLU A 249 -24.25 2.43 15.62
N THR A 250 -23.37 1.43 15.64
CA THR A 250 -23.72 0.05 15.95
C THR A 250 -23.26 -0.33 17.35
N LEU A 251 -24.08 -1.08 18.10
CA LEU A 251 -23.70 -1.58 19.42
C LEU A 251 -22.77 -2.79 19.26
N LEU A 252 -21.54 -2.66 19.77
CA LEU A 252 -20.54 -3.72 19.81
C LEU A 252 -20.13 -4.08 21.23
N TYR A 253 -19.88 -5.36 21.47
CA TYR A 253 -19.31 -5.88 22.71
C TYR A 253 -18.21 -6.91 22.43
N ALA A 254 -17.06 -6.74 23.07
CA ALA A 254 -15.99 -7.72 23.15
C ALA A 254 -16.10 -8.50 24.47
N PHE A 255 -15.61 -9.74 24.49
CA PHE A 255 -15.50 -10.52 25.72
C PHE A 255 -14.08 -10.47 26.26
N GLU A 256 -13.89 -9.87 27.43
CA GLU A 256 -12.58 -9.67 28.05
C GLU A 256 -12.67 -9.97 29.54
N ASN A 257 -11.73 -10.75 30.07
CA ASN A 257 -11.61 -11.06 31.50
C ASN A 257 -12.93 -11.55 32.14
N GLY A 258 -13.71 -12.36 31.42
CA GLY A 258 -14.96 -12.93 31.92
C GLY A 258 -16.20 -12.04 31.79
N THR A 259 -16.08 -10.84 31.20
CA THR A 259 -17.20 -9.90 31.05
C THR A 259 -17.29 -9.31 29.65
N TYR A 260 -18.46 -8.77 29.30
CA TYR A 260 -18.64 -8.00 28.07
C TYR A 260 -18.30 -6.52 28.28
N VAL A 261 -17.46 -5.97 27.41
CA VAL A 261 -17.04 -4.57 27.41
C VAL A 261 -17.28 -3.96 26.03
N ARG A 262 -17.42 -2.64 25.95
CA ARG A 262 -17.50 -1.93 24.67
C ARG A 262 -16.07 -1.68 24.16
N PRO A 263 -15.69 -2.21 22.99
CA PRO A 263 -14.38 -1.94 22.44
C PRO A 263 -14.36 -0.55 21.78
N GLU A 264 -13.28 0.19 22.00
CA GLU A 264 -12.98 1.41 21.22
C GLU A 264 -12.17 1.07 19.96
N ILE A 265 -11.26 0.11 20.08
CA ILE A 265 -10.40 -0.39 19.01
C ILE A 265 -10.72 -1.86 18.77
N LEU A 266 -10.90 -2.21 17.50
CA LEU A 266 -11.13 -3.57 17.03
C LEU A 266 -9.81 -4.23 16.64
N GLU A 267 -9.62 -5.44 17.13
CA GLU A 267 -8.46 -6.25 16.89
C GLU A 267 -8.83 -7.40 15.94
N PRO A 268 -8.06 -7.60 14.88
CA PRO A 268 -8.23 -8.75 14.00
C PRO A 268 -8.13 -10.08 14.74
N GLY A 269 -8.91 -11.08 14.32
CA GLY A 269 -8.95 -12.41 14.95
C GLY A 269 -9.71 -12.48 16.28
N LYS A 270 -10.09 -11.35 16.91
CA LYS A 270 -11.03 -11.33 18.03
C LYS A 270 -12.47 -11.42 17.54
N GLY A 271 -13.32 -12.05 18.35
CA GLY A 271 -14.76 -12.12 18.14
C GLY A 271 -15.51 -11.01 18.89
N TYR A 272 -16.61 -10.55 18.29
CA TYR A 272 -17.42 -9.44 18.78
C TYR A 272 -18.90 -9.75 18.63
N TRP A 273 -19.69 -9.38 19.63
CA TRP A 273 -21.14 -9.27 19.47
C TRP A 273 -21.48 -7.93 18.85
N ILE A 274 -22.18 -7.96 17.73
CA ILE A 274 -22.68 -6.78 17.03
C ILE A 274 -24.21 -6.82 16.98
N LYS A 275 -24.86 -5.70 17.32
CA LYS A 275 -26.31 -5.54 17.11
C LYS A 275 -26.56 -4.86 15.77
N ALA A 276 -26.46 -5.63 14.69
CA ALA A 276 -26.61 -5.14 13.33
C ALA A 276 -28.03 -4.65 13.05
N THR A 277 -28.12 -3.60 12.23
CA THR A 277 -29.39 -3.07 11.69
C THR A 277 -29.53 -3.33 10.19
N THR A 278 -28.47 -3.83 9.55
CA THR A 278 -28.35 -4.16 8.13
C THR A 278 -28.03 -5.64 7.93
N ASP A 279 -28.04 -6.08 6.67
CA ASP A 279 -27.69 -7.44 6.23
C ASP A 279 -26.19 -7.64 5.98
N GLY A 280 -25.38 -6.61 6.20
CA GLY A 280 -23.93 -6.71 6.19
C GLY A 280 -23.22 -5.38 6.31
N TYR A 281 -21.89 -5.47 6.27
CA TYR A 281 -20.93 -4.36 6.35
C TYR A 281 -19.74 -4.66 5.44
N ASP A 282 -19.24 -3.63 4.73
CA ASP A 282 -18.00 -3.73 3.97
C ASP A 282 -16.82 -3.32 4.85
N LEU A 283 -15.95 -4.29 5.16
CA LEU A 283 -14.71 -4.05 5.88
C LEU A 283 -13.60 -3.80 4.86
N THR A 284 -12.93 -2.65 4.95
CA THR A 284 -11.82 -2.30 4.06
C THR A 284 -10.51 -2.34 4.83
N GLY A 285 -9.51 -3.08 4.33
CA GLY A 285 -8.31 -3.37 5.10
C GLY A 285 -7.20 -4.10 4.37
N GLU A 286 -6.22 -4.57 5.14
CA GLU A 286 -5.17 -5.48 4.70
C GLU A 286 -5.58 -6.92 5.03
N LEU A 287 -5.26 -7.89 4.16
CA LEU A 287 -5.46 -9.30 4.47
C LEU A 287 -4.66 -9.70 5.71
N LEU A 288 -5.29 -10.49 6.58
CA LEU A 288 -4.55 -11.16 7.65
C LEU A 288 -3.81 -12.34 7.03
N GLY A 289 -2.47 -12.32 7.12
CA GLY A 289 -1.66 -13.50 6.87
C GLY A 289 -1.88 -14.56 7.95
N SER A 290 -0.87 -15.41 8.18
CA SER A 290 -0.90 -16.36 9.30
C SER A 290 -1.05 -15.62 10.63
N PHE A 291 -2.03 -16.01 11.44
CA PHE A 291 -2.27 -15.44 12.77
C PHE A 291 -2.15 -16.52 13.83
N THR A 292 -1.43 -16.21 14.91
CA THR A 292 -1.34 -17.08 16.09
C THR A 292 -1.67 -16.25 17.32
N THR A 293 -2.52 -16.79 18.18
CA THR A 293 -2.84 -16.18 19.48
C THR A 293 -2.69 -17.23 20.59
N THR A 294 -2.37 -16.75 21.78
CA THR A 294 -2.30 -17.59 22.99
C THR A 294 -3.59 -17.42 23.76
N LEU A 295 -4.22 -18.53 24.14
CA LEU A 295 -5.44 -18.53 24.93
C LEU A 295 -5.13 -18.92 26.37
N ASP A 296 -5.52 -18.07 27.31
CA ASP A 296 -5.52 -18.42 28.73
C ASP A 296 -6.65 -19.41 29.06
N THR A 297 -6.63 -19.97 30.26
CA THR A 297 -7.75 -20.81 30.72
C THR A 297 -9.03 -19.98 30.84
N GLY A 298 -10.08 -20.35 30.11
CA GLY A 298 -11.38 -19.69 30.19
C GLY A 298 -12.13 -19.67 28.87
N TRP A 299 -13.17 -18.84 28.82
CA TRP A 299 -13.91 -18.56 27.59
C TRP A 299 -13.25 -17.44 26.81
N HIS A 300 -13.24 -17.57 25.48
CA HIS A 300 -12.72 -16.59 24.55
C HIS A 300 -13.70 -16.41 23.39
N LEU A 301 -13.75 -15.20 22.82
CA LEU A 301 -14.38 -14.96 21.53
C LEU A 301 -13.27 -14.76 20.50
N ILE A 302 -13.14 -15.74 19.62
CA ILE A 302 -12.17 -15.78 18.52
C ILE A 302 -12.92 -16.07 17.23
N GLY A 303 -12.38 -15.62 16.11
CA GLY A 303 -12.96 -15.96 14.81
C GLY A 303 -11.92 -16.17 13.72
N GLY A 304 -12.39 -16.71 12.61
CA GLY A 304 -11.56 -17.17 11.50
C GLY A 304 -10.94 -16.05 10.67
N LEU A 305 -9.89 -16.42 9.93
CA LEU A 305 -9.20 -15.58 8.95
C LEU A 305 -9.99 -15.53 7.63
N ASP A 306 -9.50 -14.77 6.63
CA ASP A 306 -10.19 -14.57 5.34
C ASP A 306 -10.42 -15.87 4.54
N GLN A 307 -9.65 -16.92 4.82
CA GLN A 307 -9.83 -18.26 4.28
C GLN A 307 -10.49 -19.16 5.33
N SER A 308 -11.56 -19.84 4.93
CA SER A 308 -12.10 -20.97 5.68
C SER A 308 -10.99 -22.01 5.86
N VAL A 309 -10.54 -22.20 7.09
CA VAL A 309 -9.61 -23.27 7.38
C VAL A 309 -10.44 -24.56 7.38
N GLU A 310 -10.41 -25.31 6.29
CA GLU A 310 -10.99 -26.67 6.18
C GLU A 310 -10.18 -27.71 6.99
N GLU A 311 -9.34 -27.27 7.93
CA GLU A 311 -8.75 -28.18 8.91
C GLU A 311 -9.70 -28.29 10.10
N SER A 312 -10.29 -29.48 10.24
CA SER A 312 -10.91 -29.89 11.50
C SER A 312 -9.93 -29.63 12.64
N PHE A 313 -10.37 -28.96 13.70
CA PHE A 313 -9.53 -28.66 14.88
C PHE A 313 -8.71 -29.88 15.31
N ASP A 314 -7.41 -29.85 15.07
CA ASP A 314 -6.46 -30.83 15.59
C ASP A 314 -5.61 -30.12 16.65
N SER A 315 -6.24 -29.77 17.79
CA SER A 315 -5.54 -29.00 18.83
C SER A 315 -5.90 -29.46 20.23
N ASP A 316 -4.88 -29.83 20.99
CA ASP A 316 -4.92 -30.04 22.45
C ASP A 316 -5.18 -28.72 23.24
N CYS A 317 -5.37 -27.60 22.54
CA CYS A 317 -5.38 -26.25 23.13
C CYS A 317 -6.75 -25.79 23.65
N PHE A 318 -7.85 -26.41 23.24
CA PHE A 318 -9.20 -26.09 23.74
C PHE A 318 -10.12 -27.32 23.69
N ASN A 319 -11.12 -27.35 24.57
CA ASN A 319 -11.98 -28.53 24.74
C ASN A 319 -13.14 -28.61 23.72
N VAL A 320 -13.68 -27.45 23.32
CA VAL A 320 -14.85 -27.35 22.43
C VAL A 320 -14.92 -25.93 21.86
N ALA A 321 -15.37 -25.80 20.62
CA ALA A 321 -15.68 -24.53 19.98
C ALA A 321 -17.18 -24.45 19.67
N PHE A 322 -17.75 -23.26 19.83
CA PHE A 322 -19.16 -22.99 19.51
C PHE A 322 -19.26 -21.85 18.50
N GLY A 323 -20.08 -22.02 17.48
CA GLY A 323 -20.55 -20.96 16.60
C GLY A 323 -21.95 -20.51 17.02
N TYR A 324 -22.32 -19.27 16.70
CA TYR A 324 -23.68 -18.77 16.94
C TYR A 324 -24.47 -18.72 15.64
N GLN A 325 -25.53 -19.51 15.55
CA GLN A 325 -26.38 -19.61 14.36
C GLN A 325 -27.84 -19.73 14.77
N ASP A 326 -28.73 -19.02 14.08
CA ASP A 326 -30.18 -19.04 14.27
C ASP A 326 -30.63 -18.86 15.73
N GLY A 327 -29.95 -17.98 16.48
CA GLY A 327 -30.31 -17.65 17.86
C GLY A 327 -29.76 -18.62 18.92
N SER A 328 -28.89 -19.56 18.54
CA SER A 328 -28.36 -20.58 19.45
C SER A 328 -26.88 -20.88 19.22
N TYR A 329 -26.22 -21.39 20.25
CA TYR A 329 -24.86 -21.90 20.12
C TYR A 329 -24.87 -23.34 19.61
N VAL A 330 -24.07 -23.61 18.59
CA VAL A 330 -23.88 -24.93 17.99
C VAL A 330 -22.40 -25.29 18.07
N VAL A 331 -22.08 -26.56 18.34
CA VAL A 331 -20.68 -27.03 18.31
C VAL A 331 -20.20 -26.99 16.87
N VAL A 332 -19.03 -26.41 16.65
CA VAL A 332 -18.39 -26.30 15.34
C VAL A 332 -17.05 -27.01 15.35
N SER A 333 -16.57 -27.39 14.17
CA SER A 333 -15.25 -28.03 13.96
C SER A 333 -14.29 -27.18 13.12
N GLU A 334 -14.74 -26.00 12.68
CA GLU A 334 -14.01 -25.06 11.84
C GLU A 334 -14.33 -23.62 12.23
N PHE A 335 -13.44 -22.68 11.89
CA PHE A 335 -13.71 -21.25 11.95
C PHE A 335 -14.07 -20.74 10.56
N LEU A 336 -15.20 -20.05 10.45
CA LEU A 336 -15.62 -19.39 9.22
C LEU A 336 -15.18 -17.92 9.24
N ALA A 337 -14.75 -17.40 8.09
CA ALA A 337 -14.36 -16.01 7.95
C ALA A 337 -15.50 -15.06 8.37
N GLY A 338 -15.21 -14.17 9.32
CA GLY A 338 -16.17 -13.18 9.80
C GLY A 338 -17.29 -13.70 10.72
N LYS A 339 -17.25 -14.97 11.15
CA LYS A 339 -18.26 -15.58 12.05
C LYS A 339 -17.69 -16.12 13.35
#